data_AF-A0A2C6M412-F1
#
_entry.id   AF-A0A2C6M412-F1
#
_cell.length_a   1.000
_cell.length_b   1.000
_cell.length_c   1.000
_cell.angle_alpha   90.00
_cell.angle_beta   90.00
_cell.angle_gamma   90.00
#
_symmetry.space_group_name_H-M   'P 1'
#
loop_
_entity.id
_entity.type
_entity.pdbx_description
1 polymer ?
#
loop_
_entity_poly.entity_id
_entity_poly.type
_entity_poly.pdbx_seq_one_letter_code
_entity_poly.pdbx_strand_id
1 'polypeptide(L)' 'MRAKVVEAEAEVPRAMAEAFRSGRLGVMDYYNMQNILADTKMRESISGSGNGKEKGKKTE' A
#
# COMPACT_ATOMS: atom_id res chain seq x y z
N MET A 1 7.65 18.77 -13.36
CA MET A 1 7.20 17.37 -13.46
C MET A 1 6.66 16.83 -12.14
N ARG A 2 7.39 16.92 -11.01
CA ARG A 2 6.92 16.40 -9.70
C ARG A 2 5.52 16.87 -9.29
N ALA A 3 5.17 18.15 -9.51
CA ALA A 3 3.85 18.67 -9.15
C ALA A 3 2.67 17.96 -9.83
N LYS A 4 2.80 17.58 -11.11
CA LYS A 4 1.75 16.84 -11.84
C LYS A 4 1.62 15.38 -11.39
N VAL A 5 2.73 14.79 -10.91
CA VAL A 5 2.73 13.42 -10.39
C VAL A 5 2.05 13.37 -9.02
N VAL A 6 2.33 14.37 -8.18
CA VAL A 6 1.69 14.50 -6.86
C VAL A 6 0.18 14.76 -6.99
N GLU A 7 -0.23 15.56 -7.97
CA GLU A 7 -1.66 15.78 -8.27
C GLU A 7 -2.35 14.49 -8.72
N ALA A 8 -1.72 13.72 -9.61
CA ALA A 8 -2.23 12.41 -10.04
C ALA A 8 -2.26 11.37 -8.90
N GLU A 9 -1.29 11.39 -7.99
CA GLU A 9 -1.28 10.53 -6.80
C GLU A 9 -2.43 10.87 -5.83
N ALA A 10 -2.86 12.13 -5.78
CA ALA A 10 -3.96 12.58 -4.92
C ALA A 10 -5.35 12.21 -5.46
N GLU A 11 -5.49 11.94 -6.75
CA GLU A 11 -6.75 11.48 -7.35
C GLU A 11 -7.14 10.06 -6.88
N VAL A 12 -6.15 9.18 -6.65
CA VAL A 12 -6.39 7.79 -6.23
C VAL A 12 -7.08 7.71 -4.85
N PRO A 13 -6.61 8.38 -3.78
CA PRO A 13 -7.32 8.42 -2.50
C PRO A 13 -8.71 9.04 -2.59
N ARG A 14 -8.90 10.08 -3.43
CA ARG A 14 -10.22 10.71 -3.62
C ARG A 14 -11.20 9.74 -4.26
N ALA A 15 -10.80 9.04 -5.31
CA ALA A 15 -11.63 8.03 -5.97
C ALA A 15 -11.98 6.87 -5.03
N MET A 16 -11.05 6.43 -4.18
CA MET A 16 -11.32 5.42 -3.15
C MET A 16 -12.34 5.92 -2.12
N ALA A 17 -12.19 7.15 -1.62
CA ALA A 17 -13.13 7.75 -0.68
C ALA A 17 -14.55 7.89 -1.29
N GLU A 18 -14.63 8.22 -2.57
CA GLU A 18 -15.88 8.30 -3.31
C GLU A 18 -16.51 6.91 -3.50
N ALA A 19 -15.72 5.88 -3.82
CA ALA A 19 -16.19 4.50 -3.93
C ALA A 19 -16.75 3.94 -2.62
N PHE A 20 -16.14 4.29 -1.47
CA PHE A 20 -16.68 3.99 -0.15
C PHE A 20 -18.00 4.71 0.12
N ARG A 21 -18.08 6.00 -0.23
CA ARG A 21 -19.29 6.82 -0.02
C ARG A 21 -20.44 6.40 -0.92
N SER A 22 -20.15 5.97 -2.16
CA SER A 22 -21.15 5.50 -3.12
C SER A 22 -21.56 4.03 -2.91
N GLY A 23 -21.01 3.35 -1.89
CA GLY A 23 -21.30 1.94 -1.60
C GLY A 23 -20.77 0.94 -2.63
N ARG A 24 -19.82 1.36 -3.49
CA ARG A 24 -19.18 0.50 -4.50
C ARG A 24 -18.01 -0.30 -3.94
N LEU A 25 -17.46 0.14 -2.79
CA LEU A 25 -16.47 -0.61 -2.02
C LEU A 25 -17.02 -0.85 -0.62
N GLY A 26 -17.18 -2.12 -0.25
CA GLY A 26 -17.63 -2.51 1.08
C GLY A 26 -16.50 -2.46 2.11
N VAL A 27 -16.87 -2.41 3.38
CA VAL A 27 -15.93 -2.56 4.50
C VAL A 27 -15.20 -3.92 4.42
N MET A 28 -15.91 -4.98 4.03
CA MET A 28 -15.33 -6.30 3.83
C MET A 28 -14.31 -6.34 2.67
N ASP A 29 -14.55 -5.61 1.58
CA ASP A 29 -13.61 -5.54 0.45
C ASP A 29 -12.31 -4.84 0.86
N TYR A 30 -12.41 -3.80 1.70
CA TYR A 30 -11.26 -3.13 2.27
C TYR A 30 -10.45 -4.03 3.18
N TYR A 31 -11.11 -4.77 4.08
CA TYR A 31 -10.41 -5.74 4.94
C TYR A 31 -9.77 -6.87 4.14
N ASN A 32 -10.45 -7.38 3.10
CA ASN A 32 -9.87 -8.37 2.20
C ASN A 32 -8.63 -7.83 1.47
N MET A 33 -8.67 -6.59 0.99
CA MET A 33 -7.52 -5.92 0.40
C MET A 33 -6.37 -5.78 1.41
N GLN A 34 -6.65 -5.40 2.66
CA GLN A 34 -5.64 -5.32 3.70
C GLN A 34 -5.00 -6.67 4.02
N ASN A 35 -5.78 -7.75 4.03
CA ASN A 35 -5.28 -9.10 4.26
C ASN A 35 -4.35 -9.55 3.12
N ILE A 36 -4.74 -9.31 1.86
CA ILE A 36 -3.90 -9.63 0.70
C ILE A 36 -2.58 -8.83 0.74
N LEU A 37 -2.63 -7.55 1.13
CA LEU A 37 -1.43 -6.73 1.29
C LEU A 37 -0.55 -7.22 2.43
N ALA A 38 -1.14 -7.65 3.55
CA ALA A 38 -0.42 -8.24 4.66
C ALA A 38 0.28 -9.54 4.24
N ASP A 39 -0.41 -10.42 3.52
CA ASP A 39 0.16 -11.66 2.97
C ASP A 39 1.27 -11.39 1.98
N THR A 40 1.11 -10.37 1.13
CA THR A 40 2.15 -9.94 0.18
C THR A 40 3.39 -9.46 0.94
N LYS A 41 3.21 -8.65 1.99
CA LYS A 41 4.31 -8.15 2.83
C LYS A 41 5.00 -9.26 3.62
N MET A 42 4.25 -10.26 4.11
CA MET A 42 4.82 -11.45 4.75
C MET A 42 5.58 -12.31 3.73
N ARG A 43 5.09 -12.44 2.51
CA ARG A 43 5.81 -13.14 1.43
C ARG A 43 7.08 -12.40 1.03
N GLU A 44 7.03 -11.08 0.94
CA GLU A 44 8.18 -10.23 0.63
C GLU A 44 9.24 -10.27 1.75
N SER A 45 8.82 -10.33 3.02
CA SER A 45 9.76 -10.47 4.14
C SER A 45 10.43 -11.85 4.17
N ILE A 46 9.70 -12.91 3.82
CA ILE A 46 10.24 -14.27 3.69
C ILE A 46 11.16 -14.37 2.47
N SER A 47 10.78 -13.80 1.31
CA SER A 47 11.61 -13.82 0.10
C SER A 47 12.85 -12.91 0.23
N GLY A 48 12.73 -11.79 0.95
CA GLY A 48 13.83 -10.91 1.31
C GLY A 48 14.78 -11.48 2.36
N SER A 49 14.36 -12.52 3.09
CA SER A 49 15.24 -13.23 4.04
C SER A 49 16.15 -14.27 3.36
N GLY A 50 15.91 -14.59 2.08
CA GLY A 50 16.76 -15.48 1.28
C GLY A 50 17.88 -14.78 0.50
N ASN A 51 17.89 -13.45 0.45
CA ASN A 51 18.94 -12.69 -0.24
C ASN A 51 19.28 -11.44 0.59
N GLY A 52 20.32 -11.57 1.41
CA GLY A 52 20.73 -10.56 2.36
C GLY A 52 20.85 -9.16 1.77
N LYS A 53 20.17 -8.20 2.42
CA LYS A 53 20.67 -6.83 2.56
C LYS A 53 20.32 -6.30 3.93
N GLU A 54 21.36 -6.24 4.75
CA GLU A 54 21.63 -5.11 5.63
C GLU A 54 20.99 -3.82 5.08
N LYS A 55 19.96 -3.33 5.77
CA LYS A 55 19.58 -1.92 5.69
C LYS A 55 19.60 -1.33 7.08
N GLY A 56 20.75 -0.74 7.42
CA GLY A 56 20.77 0.54 8.11
C GLY A 56 20.91 0.52 9.61
N LYS A 57 22.02 -0.02 10.13
CA LYS A 57 22.65 0.54 11.33
C LYS A 57 23.28 1.89 10.93
N LYS A 58 22.59 3.00 11.19
CA LYS A 58 23.14 4.37 11.28
C LYS A 58 22.32 5.10 12.35
N THR A 59 22.79 5.03 13.60
CA THR A 59 23.36 6.18 14.34
C THR A 59 22.31 7.25 14.67
N GLU A 60 21.79 7.16 15.90
CA GLU A 60 21.77 8.28 16.84
C GLU A 60 22.44 7.81 18.13
#